data_AF-A0A3G8JNV8-F1
#
_entry.id   AF-A0A3G8JNV8-F1
#
_cell.length_a   1.000
_cell.length_b   1.000
_cell.length_c   1.000
_cell.angle_alpha   90.00
_cell.angle_beta   90.00
_cell.angle_gamma   90.00
#
_symmetry.space_group_name_H-M   'P 1'
#
loop_
_entity.id
_entity.type
_entity.pdbx_description
1 polymer ?
#
loop_
_entity_poly.entity_id
_entity_poly.type
_entity_poly.pdbx_seq_one_letter_code
_entity_poly.pdbx_strand_id
1 'polypeptide(L)'
;MSRDQFSEPETLADGSTVIYVSRPTRQGESRPIGMYTVANGATTWTPAVDAGRAALIGASTGFVAALLGTIAVVRRPPWPDLTERAMTAIQAAKGRATD
;
A
#
# COMPACT_ATOMS: atom_id res chain seq x y z
N MET A 1 7.08 -21.77 -22.98
CA MET A 1 5.62 -21.95 -22.98
C MET A 1 5.21 -22.45 -21.60
N SER A 2 5.15 -21.54 -20.61
CA SER A 2 4.86 -21.90 -19.23
C SER A 2 3.34 -22.02 -19.11
N ARG A 3 2.84 -23.26 -18.98
CA ARG A 3 1.43 -23.53 -18.74
C ARG A 3 1.10 -22.95 -17.37
N ASP A 4 0.20 -21.98 -17.31
CA ASP A 4 -0.45 -21.59 -16.07
C ASP A 4 -1.00 -22.86 -15.42
N GLN A 5 -0.49 -23.17 -14.24
CA GLN A 5 -0.68 -24.45 -13.56
C GLN A 5 -2.02 -24.41 -12.84
N PHE A 6 -3.11 -24.57 -13.59
CA PHE A 6 -4.41 -24.86 -13.01
C PHE A 6 -4.34 -26.22 -12.33
N SER A 7 -4.77 -26.31 -11.08
CA SER A 7 -4.96 -27.60 -10.42
C SER A 7 -6.12 -28.37 -11.07
N GLU A 8 -6.22 -29.66 -10.80
CA GLU A 8 -7.43 -30.41 -11.13
C GLU A 8 -8.64 -29.77 -10.40
N PRO A 9 -9.74 -29.47 -11.12
CA PRO A 9 -10.90 -28.84 -10.52
C PRO A 9 -11.59 -29.81 -9.56
N GLU A 10 -11.79 -29.38 -8.32
CA GLU A 10 -12.53 -30.14 -7.33
C GLU A 10 -13.98 -29.69 -7.30
N THR A 11 -14.91 -30.64 -7.40
CA THR A 11 -16.35 -30.37 -7.23
C THR A 11 -16.72 -30.63 -5.78
N LEU A 12 -17.21 -29.61 -5.09
CA LEU A 12 -17.71 -29.73 -3.72
C LEU A 12 -19.07 -30.43 -3.70
N ALA A 13 -19.45 -30.95 -2.53
CA ALA A 13 -20.71 -31.65 -2.32
C ALA A 13 -21.96 -30.78 -2.60
N ASP A 14 -21.80 -29.46 -2.65
CA ASP A 14 -22.84 -28.48 -2.97
C ASP A 14 -23.00 -28.20 -4.48
N GLY A 15 -22.21 -28.87 -5.33
CA GLY A 15 -22.22 -28.68 -6.78
C GLY A 15 -21.40 -27.47 -7.27
N SER A 16 -20.67 -26.79 -6.37
CA SER A 16 -19.69 -25.77 -6.77
C SER A 16 -18.38 -26.39 -7.25
N THR A 17 -17.76 -25.79 -8.27
CA THR A 17 -16.44 -26.20 -8.77
C THR A 17 -15.38 -25.19 -8.33
N VAL A 18 -14.34 -25.68 -7.65
CA VAL A 18 -13.20 -24.86 -7.23
C VAL A 18 -12.00 -25.16 -8.13
N ILE A 19 -11.40 -24.10 -8.68
CA ILE A 19 -10.20 -24.16 -9.52
C ILE A 19 -9.09 -23.41 -8.79
N TYR A 20 -8.09 -24.13 -8.27
CA TYR A 20 -6.96 -23.50 -7.60
C TYR A 20 -5.96 -22.95 -8.63
N VAL A 21 -5.47 -21.73 -8.37
CA VAL A 21 -4.51 -21.03 -9.22
C VAL A 21 -3.21 -20.85 -8.44
N SER A 22 -2.13 -21.43 -8.95
CA SER A 22 -0.80 -21.27 -8.41
C SER A 22 0.17 -20.71 -9.45
N ARG A 23 1.23 -20.05 -8.98
CA ARG A 23 2.34 -19.62 -9.83
C ARG A 23 3.61 -20.37 -9.45
N PRO A 24 4.40 -20.82 -10.43
CA PRO A 24 5.75 -21.29 -10.16
C PRO A 24 6.61 -20.14 -9.64
N THR A 25 7.34 -20.39 -8.55
CA THR A 25 8.36 -19.48 -8.06
C THR A 25 9.71 -19.79 -8.72
N ARG A 26 10.67 -18.87 -8.61
CA ARG A 26 12.04 -19.05 -9.13
C ARG A 26 12.77 -20.26 -8.51
N GLN A 27 12.31 -20.74 -7.36
CA GLN A 27 12.86 -21.86 -6.60
C GLN A 27 12.14 -23.20 -6.90
N GLY A 28 11.17 -23.21 -7.83
CA GLY A 28 10.40 -24.42 -8.16
C GLY A 28 9.24 -24.71 -7.22
N GLU A 29 9.05 -23.94 -6.15
CA GLU A 29 7.88 -24.05 -5.27
C GLU A 29 6.64 -23.44 -5.94
N SER A 30 5.48 -24.05 -5.74
CA SER A 30 4.19 -23.55 -6.24
C SER A 30 3.58 -22.61 -5.20
N ARG A 31 3.48 -21.30 -5.51
CA ARG A 31 2.91 -20.31 -4.61
C ARG A 31 1.43 -20.11 -4.91
N PRO A 32 0.52 -20.28 -3.92
CA PRO A 32 -0.91 -20.06 -4.14
C PRO A 32 -1.19 -18.59 -4.47
N ILE A 33 -1.99 -18.35 -5.51
CA ILE A 33 -2.43 -17.01 -5.93
C ILE A 33 -3.87 -16.76 -5.49
N GLY A 34 -4.71 -17.80 -5.57
CA GLY A 34 -6.14 -17.74 -5.26
C GLY A 34 -6.89 -18.92 -5.84
N MET A 35 -8.21 -18.84 -5.80
CA MET A 35 -9.11 -19.84 -6.37
C MET A 35 -10.28 -19.18 -7.09
N TYR A 36 -10.73 -19.81 -8.17
CA TYR A 36 -12.03 -19.52 -8.76
C TYR A 36 -13.06 -20.48 -8.20
N THR A 37 -14.23 -19.97 -7.82
CA THR A 37 -15.39 -20.77 -7.46
C THR A 37 -16.46 -20.54 -8.52
N VAL A 38 -16.86 -21.61 -9.22
CA VAL A 38 -17.96 -21.61 -10.17
C VAL A 38 -19.17 -22.25 -9.49
N ALA A 39 -20.23 -21.49 -9.28
CA ALA A 39 -21.47 -21.97 -8.66
C ALA A 39 -22.68 -21.29 -9.31
N ASN A 40 -23.74 -22.06 -9.59
CA ASN A 40 -25.00 -21.53 -10.14
C ASN A 40 -24.84 -20.66 -11.41
N GLY A 41 -23.89 -21.01 -12.29
CA GLY A 41 -23.59 -20.24 -13.50
C GLY A 41 -22.82 -18.93 -13.29
N ALA A 42 -22.41 -18.64 -12.05
CA ALA A 42 -21.58 -17.49 -11.71
C ALA A 42 -20.16 -17.92 -11.33
N THR A 43 -19.18 -17.09 -11.67
CA THR A 43 -17.76 -17.29 -11.32
C THR A 43 -17.32 -16.22 -10.34
N THR A 44 -16.78 -16.62 -9.20
CA THR A 44 -16.23 -15.74 -8.16
C THR A 44 -14.74 -15.98 -8.02
N TRP A 45 -13.95 -14.91 -7.95
CA TRP A 45 -12.51 -14.97 -7.69
C TRP A 45 -12.21 -14.69 -6.21
N THR A 46 -11.49 -15.60 -5.56
CA THR A 46 -11.02 -15.42 -4.18
C THR A 46 -9.49 -15.39 -4.16
N PRO A 47 -8.86 -14.23 -3.94
CA PRO A 47 -7.41 -14.12 -3.91
C PRO A 47 -6.83 -14.70 -2.60
N ALA A 48 -5.68 -15.39 -2.70
CA ALA A 48 -4.88 -15.83 -1.56
C ALA A 48 -3.98 -14.69 -1.04
N VAL A 49 -4.57 -13.52 -0.78
CA VAL A 49 -3.87 -12.34 -0.27
C VAL A 49 -4.12 -12.22 1.23
N ASP A 50 -3.04 -12.08 1.99
CA ASP A 50 -3.13 -11.75 3.42
C ASP A 50 -3.43 -10.25 3.57
N ALA A 51 -4.72 -9.93 3.66
CA ALA A 51 -5.20 -8.57 3.86
C ALA A 51 -4.69 -7.96 5.18
N GLY A 52 -4.47 -8.78 6.21
CA GLY A 52 -3.91 -8.34 7.49
C GLY A 52 -2.49 -7.83 7.33
N ARG A 53 -1.64 -8.58 6.60
CA ARG A 53 -0.28 -8.12 6.26
C ARG A 53 -0.28 -6.85 5.42
N ALA A 54 -1.15 -6.76 4.42
CA ALA A 54 -1.26 -5.55 3.59
C ALA A 54 -1.66 -4.33 4.43
N ALA A 55 -2.65 -4.50 5.32
CA ALA A 55 -3.08 -3.46 6.25
C ALA A 55 -1.95 -3.05 7.22
N LEU A 56 -1.19 -4.01 7.76
CA LEU A 56 -0.07 -3.74 8.65
C LEU A 56 1.05 -2.95 7.95
N ILE A 57 1.38 -3.29 6.71
CA ILE A 57 2.37 -2.57 5.90
C ILE A 57 1.89 -1.14 5.63
N GLY A 58 0.63 -0.96 5.23
CA GLY A 58 0.05 0.36 5.00
C GLY A 58 0.05 1.22 6.26
N ALA A 59 -0.43 0.68 7.37
CA ALA A 59 -0.51 1.38 8.65
C ALA A 59 0.86 1.76 9.20
N SER A 60 1.83 0.83 9.16
CA SER A 60 3.20 1.11 9.63
C SER A 60 3.90 2.16 8.77
N THR A 61 3.74 2.10 7.45
CA THR A 61 4.30 3.10 6.53
C THR A 61 3.68 4.48 6.78
N GLY A 62 2.36 4.54 6.92
CA GLY A 62 1.64 5.78 7.25
C GLY A 62 2.07 6.38 8.60
N PHE A 63 2.28 5.53 9.60
CA PHE A 63 2.75 5.95 10.92
C PHE A 63 4.18 6.51 10.86
N VAL A 64 5.09 5.87 10.11
CA VAL A 64 6.45 6.38 9.88
C VAL A 64 6.40 7.71 9.15
N ALA A 65 5.58 7.84 8.11
CA ALA A 65 5.42 9.09 7.37
C ALA A 65 4.89 10.22 8.27
N ALA A 66 3.89 9.95 9.10
CA ALA A 66 3.34 10.91 10.06
C ALA A 66 4.37 11.33 11.13
N LEU A 67 5.15 10.37 11.63
CA LEU A 67 6.24 10.65 12.56
C LEU A 67 7.28 11.58 11.92
N LEU A 68 7.74 11.27 10.71
CA LEU A 68 8.72 12.08 10.00
C LEU A 68 8.18 13.48 9.68
N GLY A 69 6.91 13.59 9.26
CA GLY A 69 6.25 14.87 9.03
C GLY A 69 6.17 15.72 10.30
N THR A 70 5.81 15.11 11.43
CA THR A 70 5.75 15.80 12.73
C THR A 70 7.13 16.27 13.16
N ILE A 71 8.15 15.42 13.04
CA ILE A 71 9.54 15.78 13.35
C ILE A 71 10.02 16.92 12.44
N ALA A 72 9.67 16.88 11.16
CA ALA A 72 10.03 17.93 10.21
C ALA A 72 9.45 19.28 10.64
N VAL A 73 8.16 19.31 11.00
CA VAL A 73 7.48 20.52 11.49
C VAL A 73 8.09 21.02 12.80
N VAL A 74 8.45 20.13 13.73
CA VAL A 74 9.08 20.52 15.01
C VAL A 74 10.50 21.06 14.79
N ARG A 75 11.29 20.45 13.90
CA ARG A 75 12.69 20.84 13.65
C ARG A 75 12.82 22.10 12.80
N ARG A 76 11.94 22.25 11.82
CA ARG A 76 11.92 23.37 10.88
C ARG A 76 10.46 23.75 10.68
N PRO A 77 9.91 24.50 11.64
CA PRO A 77 8.56 24.99 11.49
C PRO A 77 8.42 25.70 10.15
N PRO A 78 7.34 25.44 9.39
CA PRO A 78 7.12 26.09 8.10
C PRO A 78 6.82 27.59 8.25
N TRP A 79 6.56 28.06 9.47
CA TRP A 79 6.35 29.47 9.74
C TRP A 79 7.68 30.23 9.90
N PRO A 80 7.71 31.52 9.55
CA PRO A 80 8.88 32.36 9.74
C PRO A 80 9.34 32.36 11.20
N ASP A 81 10.65 32.39 11.42
CA ASP A 81 11.22 32.59 12.74
C ASP A 81 10.71 33.92 13.33
N LEU A 82 9.96 33.85 14.44
CA LEU A 82 9.37 35.01 15.10
C LEU A 82 10.36 35.72 16.04
N THR A 83 11.67 35.57 15.82
CA THR A 83 12.68 36.27 16.61
C THR A 83 12.73 37.75 16.21
N GLU A 84 13.04 38.64 17.16
CA GLU A 84 13.15 40.08 16.90
C GLU A 84 14.12 40.40 15.74
N ARG A 85 15.22 39.64 15.66
CA ARG A 85 16.21 39.73 14.59
C ARG A 85 15.66 39.33 13.22
N ALA A 86 14.87 38.25 13.17
CA ALA A 86 14.26 37.80 11.92
C ALA A 86 13.16 38.76 11.46
N MET A 87 12.33 39.26 12.38
CA MET A 87 11.27 40.23 12.06
C MET A 87 11.83 41.56 11.55
N THR A 88 12.89 42.09 12.18
CA THR A 88 13.56 43.32 11.71
C THR A 88 14.19 43.14 10.33
N ALA A 89 14.79 41.98 10.04
CA ALA A 89 15.32 41.65 8.71
C ALA A 89 14.21 41.55 7.65
N ILE A 90 13.07 40.94 7.97
CA ILE A 90 11.91 40.86 7.08
C ILE A 90 11.33 42.26 6.79
N GLN A 91 11.23 43.14 7.78
CA GLN A 91 10.75 44.53 7.59
C GLN A 91 11.70 45.35 6.73
N ALA A 92 13.02 45.23 6.96
CA ALA A 92 14.02 45.91 6.14
C ALA A 92 14.00 45.44 4.67
N ALA A 93 13.79 44.13 4.45
CA ALA A 93 13.64 43.57 3.11
C ALA A 93 12.36 44.07 2.41
N LYS A 94 11.25 44.21 3.16
CA LYS A 94 9.99 44.73 2.64
C LYS A 94 10.07 46.22 2.28
N GLY A 95 10.79 47.02 3.08
CA GLY A 95 11.03 48.44 2.81
C GLY A 95 11.75 48.68 1.48
N ARG A 96 12.83 47.93 1.21
CA ARG A 96 13.60 48.04 -0.06
C ARG A 96 12.83 47.62 -1.31
N ALA A 97 11.75 46.87 -1.20
CA ALA A 97 10.96 46.43 -2.35
C ALA A 97 9.88 47.46 -2.75
N THR A 98 9.70 48.50 -1.93
CA THR A 98 8.66 49.54 -2.13
C THR A 98 9.27 50.88 -2.57
N ASP A 99 10.59 51.02 -2.53
CA ASP A 99 11.39 52.11 -3.10
C ASP A 99 11.83 51.77 -4.54
#